data_AF-A0A4R3K3Z0-F1
#
_entry.id   AF-A0A4R3K3Z0-F1
#
_cell.length_a   1.000
_cell.length_b   1.000
_cell.length_c   1.000
_cell.angle_alpha   90.00
_cell.angle_beta   90.00
_cell.angle_gamma   90.00
#
_symmetry.space_group_name_H-M   'P 1'
#
loop_
_entity.id
_entity.type
_entity.pdbx_description
1 polymer ?
#
loop_
_entity_poly.entity_id
_entity_poly.type
_entity_poly.pdbx_seq_one_letter_code
_entity_poly.pdbx_strand_id
1 'polypeptide(L)' 'MKYVGQFLADAVWDLQKQKCKFTVDYTIPPDKGYFKVDTDALYVVREKYDKDGVLQLIAAAKMRREV' A
#
# COMPACT_ATOMS: atom_id res chain seq x y z
N MET A 1 -3.60 -13.39 -5.21
CA MET A 1 -3.26 -12.14 -4.51
C MET A 1 -2.28 -12.49 -3.42
N LYS A 2 -0.99 -12.15 -3.60
CA LYS A 2 0.11 -12.53 -2.70
C LYS A 2 0.38 -11.51 -1.59
N TYR A 3 0.13 -10.22 -1.86
CA TYR A 3 0.56 -9.12 -0.98
C TYR A 3 -0.59 -8.45 -0.23
N VAL A 4 -1.84 -8.68 -0.64
CA VAL A 4 -3.04 -8.14 0.05
C VAL A 4 -3.07 -8.60 1.50
N GLY A 5 -3.27 -7.64 2.41
CA GLY A 5 -3.31 -7.85 3.86
C GLY A 5 -1.94 -7.77 4.55
N GLN A 6 -0.83 -7.68 3.80
CA GLN A 6 0.49 -7.44 4.37
C GLN A 6 0.75 -5.95 4.60
N PHE A 7 1.72 -5.66 5.47
CA PHE A 7 2.30 -4.34 5.56
C PHE A 7 2.92 -3.95 4.22
N LEU A 8 2.74 -2.69 3.83
CA LEU A 8 3.31 -2.16 2.61
C LEU A 8 4.84 -2.27 2.61
N ALA A 9 5.48 -2.05 3.76
CA ALA A 9 6.93 -2.15 3.90
C ALA A 9 7.46 -3.55 3.53
N ASP A 10 6.85 -4.62 4.05
CA ASP A 10 7.21 -6.00 3.72
C ASP A 10 6.97 -6.32 2.24
N ALA A 11 5.82 -5.90 1.69
CA ALA A 11 5.49 -6.13 0.29
C ALA A 11 6.49 -5.43 -0.65
N VAL A 12 6.84 -4.18 -0.34
CA VAL A 12 7.85 -3.40 -1.09
C VAL A 12 9.23 -4.05 -0.99
N TRP A 13 9.62 -4.50 0.19
CA TRP A 13 10.90 -5.18 0.39
C TRP A 13 11.01 -6.46 -0.45
N ASP A 14 9.98 -7.30 -0.44
CA ASP A 14 9.94 -8.53 -1.23
C ASP A 14 9.97 -8.24 -2.74
N LEU A 15 9.24 -7.22 -3.20
CA LEU A 15 9.22 -6.81 -4.61
C LEU A 15 10.56 -6.21 -5.07
N GLN A 16 11.23 -5.43 -4.22
CA GLN A 16 12.57 -4.93 -4.49
C GLN A 16 13.59 -6.06 -4.58
N LYS A 17 13.52 -7.05 -3.68
CA LYS A 17 14.38 -8.24 -3.71
C LYS A 17 14.20 -9.06 -4.99
N GLN A 18 12.96 -9.15 -5.47
CA GLN A 18 12.63 -9.82 -6.74
C GLN A 18 12.95 -8.98 -7.98
N LYS A 19 13.45 -7.74 -7.83
CA LYS A 19 13.64 -6.77 -8.92
C LYS A 19 12.40 -6.60 -9.80
N CYS A 20 11.22 -6.72 -9.18
CA CYS A 20 9.95 -6.51 -9.87
C CYS A 20 9.72 -5.01 -10.09
N LYS A 21 9.15 -4.66 -11.24
CA LYS A 21 8.63 -3.32 -11.47
C LYS A 21 7.27 -3.21 -10.80
N PHE A 22 7.13 -2.29 -9.86
CA PHE A 22 5.87 -2.05 -9.15
C PHE A 22 5.62 -0.57 -8.94
N THR A 23 4.37 -0.22 -8.74
CA THR A 23 3.92 1.11 -8.32
C THR A 23 3.03 0.98 -7.10
N VAL A 24 3.04 2.00 -6.24
CA VAL A 24 2.22 2.05 -5.02
C VAL A 24 1.31 3.25 -5.10
N ASP A 25 0.01 3.00 -5.00
CA ASP A 25 -1.04 4.00 -4.90
C ASP A 25 -1.56 4.05 -3.46
N TYR A 26 -1.72 5.26 -2.92
CA TYR A 26 -2.11 5.45 -1.54
C TYR A 26 -3.55 5.96 -1.49
N THR A 27 -4.44 5.15 -0.92
CA THR A 27 -5.83 5.53 -0.65
C THR A 27 -5.93 6.26 0.69
N ILE A 28 -5.18 7.36 0.81
CA ILE A 28 -5.24 8.26 1.95
C ILE A 28 -6.12 9.44 1.54
N PRO A 29 -7.18 9.79 2.31
CA PRO A 29 -7.96 10.98 1.99
C PRO A 29 -7.03 12.21 1.98
N PRO A 30 -7.09 13.07 0.95
CA PRO A 30 -6.16 14.18 0.77
C PRO A 30 -6.31 15.34 1.79
N ASP A 31 -7.01 15.17 2.92
CA ASP A 31 -7.55 16.30 3.67
C ASP A 31 -6.76 16.70 4.93
N LYS A 32 -6.03 17.82 4.79
CA LYS A 32 -6.05 18.96 5.71
C LYS A 32 -5.92 18.68 7.21
N GLY A 33 -4.96 17.86 7.64
CA GLY A 33 -4.49 17.87 9.03
C GLY A 33 -5.43 17.30 10.10
N TYR A 34 -6.58 16.69 9.72
CA TYR A 34 -7.50 16.08 10.68
C TYR A 34 -7.22 14.59 10.97
N PHE A 35 -6.66 13.87 10.00
CA PHE A 35 -6.33 12.46 10.16
C PHE A 35 -4.82 12.27 10.00
N LYS A 36 -4.11 12.13 11.13
CA LYS A 36 -2.72 11.66 11.11
C LYS A 36 -2.73 10.19 10.71
N VAL A 37 -2.57 9.95 9.41
CA VAL A 37 -2.27 8.61 8.91
C VAL A 37 -0.84 8.29 9.28
N ASP A 38 -0.69 7.26 10.10
CA ASP A 38 0.62 6.69 10.37
C ASP A 38 1.08 5.95 9.11
N THR A 39 2.06 6.53 8.41
CA THR A 39 2.58 5.99 7.15
C THR A 39 3.32 4.67 7.35
N ASP A 40 3.72 4.35 8.58
CA ASP A 40 4.33 3.07 8.96
C ASP A 40 3.27 1.96 9.11
N ALA A 41 2.01 2.35 9.35
CA ALA A 41 0.86 1.44 9.52
C ALA A 41 0.02 1.25 8.23
N LEU A 42 0.67 1.29 7.06
CA LEU A 42 0.01 1.07 5.77
C LEU A 42 -0.02 -0.41 5.40
N TYR A 43 -1.19 -0.85 4.92
CA TYR A 43 -1.40 -2.22 4.44
C TYR A 43 -1.79 -2.22 2.98
N VAL A 44 -1.34 -3.23 2.24
CA VAL A 44 -1.79 -3.47 0.87
C VAL A 44 -3.24 -3.96 0.93
N VAL A 45 -4.18 -3.19 0.38
CA VAL A 45 -5.60 -3.55 0.33
C VAL A 45 -5.99 -4.15 -1.01
N ARG A 46 -5.21 -3.88 -2.07
CA ARG A 46 -5.46 -4.44 -3.40
C ARG A 46 -4.16 -4.53 -4.18
N GLU A 47 -4.08 -5.54 -5.03
CA GLU A 47 -3.02 -5.69 -6.03
C GLU A 47 -3.65 -5.86 -7.42
N LYS A 48 -2.99 -5.32 -8.45
CA LYS A 48 -3.41 -5.43 -9.84
C LYS A 48 -2.17 -5.41 -10.73
N TYR A 49 -2.18 -6.17 -11.82
CA TYR A 49 -1.18 -6.03 -12.87
C TYR A 49 -1.68 -5.05 -13.93
N ASP A 50 -0.82 -4.12 -14.32
CA ASP A 50 -1.06 -3.25 -15.46
C ASP A 50 -0.79 -3.99 -16.79
N LYS A 51 -1.21 -3.42 -17.92
CA LYS A 51 -1.05 -4.03 -19.26
C LYS A 51 0.41 -4.25 -19.63
N ASP A 52 1.32 -3.44 -19.06
CA ASP A 52 2.78 -3.57 -19.20
C ASP A 52 3.41 -4.60 -18.25
N GLY A 53 2.60 -5.36 -17.49
CA GLY A 53 3.10 -6.34 -16.51
C GLY A 53 3.66 -5.73 -15.23
N VAL A 54 3.45 -4.43 -15.00
CA VAL A 54 3.84 -3.72 -13.78
C VAL A 54 2.84 -4.02 -12.67
N LEU A 55 3.32 -4.39 -11.48
CA LEU A 55 2.45 -4.65 -10.33
C LEU A 55 2.04 -3.33 -9.66
N GLN A 56 0.76 -3.00 -9.71
CA GLN A 56 0.15 -1.93 -8.93
C GLN A 56 -0.30 -2.47 -7.57
N LEU A 57 0.27 -1.90 -6.51
CA LEU A 57 -0.19 -2.09 -5.14
C LEU A 57 -1.01 -0.88 -4.72
N ILE A 58 -2.18 -1.11 -4.13
CA ILE A 58 -2.98 -0.06 -3.50
C ILE A 58 -2.85 -0.27 -1.99
N ALA A 59 -2.31 0.73 -1.32
CA ALA A 59 -2.15 0.73 0.13
C ALA A 59 -3.18 1.64 0.79
N ALA A 60 -3.65 1.23 1.96
CA ALA A 60 -4.51 2.04 2.81
C ALA A 60 -3.98 2.01 4.25
N ALA A 61 -4.20 3.11 4.95
CA ALA A 61 -3.96 3.16 6.38
C ALA A 61 -5.10 2.48 7.13
N LYS A 62 -4.75 1.74 8.17
CA LYS A 62 -5.77 1.29 9.12
C LYS A 62 -6.22 2.51 9.94
N MET A 63 -7.41 3.04 9.68
CA MET A 63 -8.01 4.05 10.55
C MET A 63 -8.14 3.46 11.95
N ARG A 64 -7.33 3.93 12.90
CA ARG A 64 -7.66 3.74 14.31
C ARG A 64 -8.87 4.62 14.58
N ARG A 65 -9.99 3.97 14.86
CA ARG A 65 -11.14 4.63 15.48
C ARG A 65 -10.68 5.05 16.87
N GLU A 66 -10.45 6.33 17.08
CA GLU A 66 -10.43 6.89 18.43
C GLU A 66 -11.86 6.71 18.96
N VAL A 67 -12.01 5.88 20.01
CA VAL A 67 -13.24 5.73 20.79
C VAL A 67 -13.02 6.29 22.18
#